data_AF-A0A3M8ESW2-F1
#
_entry.id   AF-A0A3M8ESW2-F1
#
_cell.length_a   1.000
_cell.length_b   1.000
_cell.length_c   1.000
_cell.angle_alpha   90.00
_cell.angle_beta   90.00
_cell.angle_gamma   90.00
#
_symmetry.space_group_name_H-M   'P 1'
#
loop_
_entity.id
_entity.type
_entity.pdbx_description
1 polymer ?
#
loop_
_entity_poly.entity_id
_entity_poly.type
_entity_poly.pdbx_seq_one_letter_code
_entity_poly.pdbx_strand_id
1 'polypeptide(L)'
;MKSIVLACVVTALASPVFASSDVGFDVNVNIGNRPQVVVPAPPPVVIEEPPVFIVPPRLGFYVGIDVPYDIFYISGRYYLWQGNVWYRAHHYNGPWGVVKYKSLPPGLRKHKLERIRYYRDDEYRVYRVEHDHYRGKHYKPEKEWKEYRKEEHRRMKEDKKQEKEERKHHKKGKHHGDD
;
A
#
# COMPACT_ATOMS: atom_id res chain seq x y z
N MET A 1 26.50 39.28 -48.40
CA MET A 1 25.26 40.09 -48.28
C MET A 1 24.07 39.14 -48.25
N LYS A 2 23.36 39.06 -47.10
CA LYS A 2 21.88 39.03 -46.95
C LYS A 2 21.13 37.85 -47.64
N SER A 3 20.30 36.99 -47.02
CA SER A 3 19.66 36.95 -45.71
C SER A 3 19.14 35.53 -45.41
N ILE A 4 19.06 35.19 -44.12
CA ILE A 4 18.43 34.00 -43.54
C ILE A 4 16.92 34.27 -43.41
N VAL A 5 16.05 33.31 -43.74
CA VAL A 5 14.65 33.32 -43.30
C VAL A 5 14.42 32.13 -42.37
N LEU A 6 14.24 32.48 -41.11
CA LEU A 6 13.92 31.61 -39.98
C LEU A 6 12.39 31.43 -39.94
N ALA A 7 11.90 30.20 -40.06
CA ALA A 7 10.48 29.91 -39.88
C ALA A 7 10.23 29.54 -38.41
N CYS A 8 9.77 30.51 -37.62
CA CYS A 8 9.29 30.29 -36.25
C CYS A 8 7.87 29.70 -36.29
N VAL A 9 7.75 28.39 -36.11
CA VAL A 9 6.45 27.76 -35.83
C VAL A 9 6.20 27.87 -34.32
N VAL A 10 5.33 28.80 -33.94
CA VAL A 10 4.84 28.94 -32.56
C VAL A 10 3.71 27.93 -32.38
N THR A 11 3.99 26.81 -31.71
CA THR A 11 2.97 25.86 -31.28
C THR A 11 2.28 26.38 -30.02
N ALA A 12 0.97 26.62 -30.13
CA ALA A 12 0.13 27.05 -29.02
C ALA A 12 0.04 25.94 -27.95
N LEU A 13 0.55 26.23 -26.76
CA LEU A 13 0.38 25.38 -25.58
C LEU A 13 -1.05 25.55 -25.05
N ALA A 14 -1.94 24.63 -25.41
CA ALA A 14 -3.20 24.45 -24.70
C ALA A 14 -2.88 24.01 -23.27
N SER A 15 -2.97 24.93 -22.31
CA SER A 15 -2.80 24.62 -20.90
C SER A 15 -4.04 23.88 -20.41
N PRO A 16 -3.94 22.66 -19.87
CA PRO A 16 -5.09 22.02 -19.24
C PRO A 16 -5.51 22.85 -18.01
N VAL A 17 -6.77 23.30 -18.02
CA VAL A 17 -7.40 23.90 -16.85
C VAL A 17 -7.57 22.80 -15.82
N PHE A 18 -6.66 22.75 -14.84
CA PHE A 18 -6.83 21.87 -13.69
C PHE A 18 -7.96 22.43 -12.81
N ALA A 19 -9.16 21.88 -12.96
CA ALA A 19 -10.26 22.15 -12.05
C ALA A 19 -9.86 21.63 -10.66
N SER A 20 -9.62 22.56 -9.73
CA SER A 20 -9.40 22.23 -8.32
C SER A 20 -10.75 21.87 -7.70
N SER A 21 -11.06 20.59 -7.58
CA SER A 21 -12.26 20.14 -6.86
C SER A 21 -12.00 20.18 -5.35
N ASP A 22 -12.60 21.16 -4.67
CA ASP A 22 -12.73 21.15 -3.22
C ASP A 22 -13.72 20.06 -2.84
N VAL A 23 -13.26 19.02 -2.14
CA VAL A 23 -14.15 18.00 -1.58
C VAL A 23 -14.26 18.17 -0.07
N GLY A 24 -15.40 18.74 0.32
CA GLY A 24 -15.96 18.71 1.66
C GLY A 24 -16.09 17.29 2.19
N PHE A 25 -16.08 17.15 3.50
CA PHE A 25 -16.12 15.87 4.20
C PHE A 25 -17.52 15.70 4.80
N ASP A 26 -18.04 14.48 4.77
CA ASP A 26 -19.24 14.10 5.50
C ASP A 26 -18.84 13.55 6.88
N VAL A 27 -19.36 14.19 7.92
CA VAL A 27 -19.42 13.64 9.28
C VAL A 27 -20.89 13.39 9.52
N ASN A 28 -21.27 12.13 9.67
CA ASN A 28 -22.63 11.75 10.00
C ASN A 28 -22.98 12.23 11.43
N VAL A 29 -23.41 13.49 11.52
CA VAL A 29 -24.15 14.02 12.66
C VAL A 29 -25.60 14.11 12.19
N ASN A 30 -26.49 13.33 12.81
CA ASN A 30 -27.92 13.37 12.55
C ASN A 30 -28.49 14.71 13.02
N ILE A 31 -28.35 15.76 12.22
CA ILE A 31 -28.95 17.09 12.43
C ILE A 31 -29.65 17.50 11.13
N GLY A 32 -30.96 17.29 11.10
CA GLY A 32 -31.95 18.01 10.30
C GLY A 32 -31.69 18.19 8.80
N ASN A 33 -32.44 17.44 7.99
CA ASN A 33 -32.91 17.78 6.63
C ASN A 33 -32.01 18.71 5.78
N ARG A 34 -30.80 18.26 5.45
CA ARG A 34 -29.96 18.85 4.40
C ARG A 34 -29.88 17.86 3.24
N PRO A 35 -29.98 18.32 1.97
CA PRO A 35 -29.78 17.43 0.83
C PRO A 35 -28.37 16.84 0.91
N GLN A 36 -28.32 15.53 1.12
CA GLN A 36 -27.08 14.75 1.15
C GLN A 36 -26.53 14.76 -0.28
N VAL A 37 -25.41 15.45 -0.51
CA VAL A 37 -24.69 15.31 -1.78
C VAL A 37 -24.10 13.91 -1.79
N VAL A 38 -24.80 12.97 -2.44
CA VAL A 38 -24.30 11.61 -2.63
C VAL A 38 -23.15 11.69 -3.62
N VAL A 39 -21.93 11.87 -3.11
CA VAL A 39 -20.72 11.76 -3.91
C VAL A 39 -20.49 10.25 -4.12
N PRO A 40 -20.47 9.76 -5.38
CA PRO A 40 -20.23 8.35 -5.64
C PRO A 40 -18.88 7.95 -5.03
N ALA A 41 -18.89 6.88 -4.22
CA ALA A 41 -17.67 6.32 -3.68
C ALA A 41 -16.77 5.91 -4.87
N PRO A 42 -15.50 6.33 -4.89
CA PRO A 42 -14.58 5.94 -5.95
C PRO A 42 -14.49 4.42 -6.04
N PRO A 43 -14.33 3.86 -7.27
CA PRO A 43 -14.29 2.42 -7.47
C PRO A 43 -13.21 1.79 -6.58
N PRO A 44 -13.50 0.64 -5.95
CA PRO A 44 -12.57 0.01 -5.04
C PRO A 44 -11.31 -0.40 -5.81
N VAL A 45 -10.16 0.16 -5.43
CA VAL A 45 -8.87 -0.27 -5.97
C VAL A 45 -8.50 -1.59 -5.33
N VAL A 46 -8.59 -2.67 -6.08
CA VAL A 46 -8.14 -3.98 -5.62
C VAL A 46 -6.75 -4.22 -6.17
N ILE A 47 -5.78 -4.35 -5.28
CA ILE A 47 -4.42 -4.79 -5.61
C ILE A 47 -4.34 -6.25 -5.18
N GLU A 48 -4.35 -7.16 -6.16
CA GLU A 48 -4.41 -8.60 -5.92
C GLU A 48 -3.11 -9.11 -5.29
N GLU A 49 -1.98 -8.83 -5.94
CA GLU A 49 -0.67 -9.31 -5.49
C GLU A 49 0.03 -8.32 -4.53
N PRO A 50 0.74 -8.81 -3.50
CA PRO A 50 1.52 -7.95 -2.62
C PRO A 50 2.61 -7.18 -3.38
N PRO A 51 2.57 -5.84 -3.41
CA PRO A 51 3.59 -5.04 -4.07
C PRO A 51 4.94 -5.19 -3.38
N VAL A 52 6.01 -5.11 -4.14
CA VAL A 52 7.34 -4.89 -3.57
C VAL A 52 7.52 -3.40 -3.36
N PHE A 53 8.12 -3.01 -2.25
CA PHE A 53 8.45 -1.63 -1.94
C PHE A 53 9.95 -1.46 -1.80
N ILE A 54 10.48 -0.36 -2.31
CA ILE A 54 11.87 0.06 -2.13
C ILE A 54 11.92 1.43 -1.47
N VAL A 55 13.07 1.82 -0.91
CA VAL A 55 13.27 3.13 -0.30
C VAL A 55 14.30 3.92 -1.10
N PRO A 56 13.88 4.77 -2.06
CA PRO A 56 14.79 5.69 -2.72
C PRO A 56 15.47 6.60 -1.69
N PRO A 57 16.81 6.67 -1.62
CA PRO A 57 17.54 7.40 -0.58
C PRO A 57 17.14 8.86 -0.45
N ARG A 58 16.77 9.49 -1.57
CA ARG A 58 16.35 10.90 -1.64
C ARG A 58 14.93 11.16 -1.13
N LEU A 59 14.11 10.13 -0.96
CA LEU A 59 12.75 10.23 -0.46
C LEU A 59 12.62 9.81 1.00
N GLY A 60 13.33 8.73 1.39
CA GLY A 60 13.33 8.24 2.77
C GLY A 60 12.04 7.55 3.20
N PHE A 61 11.17 7.17 2.25
CA PHE A 61 9.98 6.35 2.50
C PHE A 61 9.81 5.27 1.44
N TYR A 62 9.00 4.25 1.76
CA TYR A 62 8.76 3.12 0.89
C TYR A 62 7.84 3.49 -0.27
N VAL A 63 8.26 3.15 -1.49
CA VAL A 63 7.52 3.35 -2.74
C VAL A 63 7.33 2.00 -3.41
N GLY A 64 6.10 1.71 -3.83
CA GLY A 64 5.75 0.48 -4.54
C GLY A 64 6.37 0.44 -5.93
N ILE A 65 6.87 -0.73 -6.30
CA ILE A 65 7.39 -1.09 -7.62
C ILE A 65 6.65 -2.32 -8.13
N ASP A 66 6.78 -2.60 -9.43
CA ASP A 66 6.12 -3.72 -10.11
C ASP A 66 4.58 -3.72 -10.00
N VAL A 67 4.00 -2.53 -9.81
CA VAL A 67 2.56 -2.31 -9.80
C VAL A 67 2.21 -1.08 -10.64
N PRO A 68 1.04 -1.05 -11.29
CA PRO A 68 0.63 0.08 -12.13
C PRO A 68 0.19 1.32 -11.32
N TYR A 69 0.24 1.23 -9.99
CA TYR A 69 -0.28 2.23 -9.08
C TYR A 69 0.82 2.96 -8.32
N ASP A 70 0.64 4.25 -8.09
CA ASP A 70 1.50 5.02 -7.18
C ASP A 70 1.09 4.74 -5.74
N ILE A 71 1.64 3.66 -5.19
CA ILE A 71 1.43 3.22 -3.81
C ILE A 71 2.67 3.48 -2.96
N PHE A 72 2.44 3.90 -1.72
CA PHE A 72 3.47 4.27 -0.75
C PHE A 72 3.19 3.62 0.59
N TYR A 73 4.25 3.28 1.33
CA TYR A 73 4.14 2.75 2.68
C TYR A 73 4.89 3.65 3.67
N ILE A 74 4.15 4.27 4.58
CA ILE A 74 4.68 5.25 5.53
C ILE A 74 4.05 5.00 6.90
N SER A 75 4.88 4.78 7.91
CA SER A 75 4.46 4.65 9.32
C SER A 75 3.30 3.65 9.53
N GLY A 76 3.37 2.48 8.91
CA GLY A 76 2.36 1.42 9.08
C GLY A 76 1.06 1.62 8.30
N ARG A 77 1.01 2.60 7.39
CA ARG A 77 -0.15 2.83 6.53
C ARG A 77 0.25 2.87 5.06
N TYR A 78 -0.67 2.43 4.22
CA TYR A 78 -0.56 2.49 2.77
C TYR A 78 -1.25 3.75 2.27
N TYR A 79 -0.62 4.45 1.34
CA TYR A 79 -1.17 5.60 0.65
C TYR A 79 -1.15 5.32 -0.84
N LEU A 80 -2.22 5.68 -1.53
CA LEU A 80 -2.38 5.43 -2.95
C LEU A 80 -2.83 6.72 -3.62
N TRP A 81 -2.18 7.06 -4.73
CA TRP A 81 -2.64 8.12 -5.62
C TRP A 81 -3.30 7.52 -6.86
N GLN A 82 -4.58 7.82 -7.06
CA GLN A 82 -5.34 7.35 -8.21
C GLN A 82 -6.44 8.35 -8.57
N GLY A 83 -6.60 8.65 -9.86
CA GLY A 83 -7.71 9.50 -10.32
C GLY A 83 -7.72 10.89 -9.68
N ASN A 84 -6.53 11.46 -9.41
CA ASN A 84 -6.36 12.74 -8.73
C ASN A 84 -6.84 12.79 -7.26
N VAL A 85 -7.05 11.62 -6.66
CA VAL A 85 -7.50 11.45 -5.27
C VAL A 85 -6.45 10.66 -4.50
N TRP A 86 -6.25 11.05 -3.24
CA TRP A 86 -5.43 10.30 -2.31
C TRP A 86 -6.29 9.33 -1.50
N TYR A 87 -5.80 8.11 -1.38
CA TYR A 87 -6.39 7.05 -0.56
C TYR A 87 -5.44 6.61 0.53
N ARG A 88 -5.99 6.04 1.60
CA ARG A 88 -5.24 5.48 2.71
C ARG A 88 -5.88 4.17 3.16
N ALA A 89 -5.04 3.17 3.45
CA ALA A 89 -5.47 1.88 3.97
C ALA A 89 -4.49 1.34 5.03
N HIS A 90 -4.95 0.34 5.79
CA HIS A 90 -4.11 -0.42 6.71
C HIS A 90 -3.38 -1.59 6.02
N HIS A 91 -3.87 -2.03 4.85
CA HIS A 91 -3.24 -3.07 4.04
C HIS A 91 -3.04 -2.57 2.62
N TYR A 92 -2.10 -3.20 1.89
CA TYR A 92 -1.81 -2.83 0.50
C TYR A 92 -3.00 -3.06 -0.44
N ASN A 93 -3.92 -3.95 -0.07
CA ASN A 93 -5.10 -4.30 -0.86
C ASN A 93 -6.39 -3.63 -0.35
N GLY A 94 -6.26 -2.57 0.47
CA GLY A 94 -7.38 -1.87 1.06
C GLY A 94 -7.84 -2.46 2.41
N PRO A 95 -9.06 -2.16 2.86
CA PRO A 95 -10.03 -1.24 2.25
C PRO A 95 -9.48 0.20 2.19
N TRP A 96 -9.76 0.90 1.09
CA TRP A 96 -9.25 2.25 0.84
C TRP A 96 -10.23 3.31 1.32
N GLY A 97 -9.75 4.25 2.14
CA GLY A 97 -10.49 5.46 2.50
C GLY A 97 -9.86 6.70 1.86
N VAL A 98 -10.68 7.61 1.33
CA VAL A 98 -10.20 8.89 0.79
C VAL A 98 -9.54 9.71 1.90
N VAL A 99 -8.42 10.35 1.60
CA VAL A 99 -7.70 11.22 2.52
C VAL A 99 -7.41 12.57 1.86
N LYS A 100 -7.59 13.65 2.63
CA LYS A 100 -7.27 14.99 2.16
C LYS A 100 -5.76 15.18 2.08
N TYR A 101 -5.31 15.96 1.09
CA TYR A 101 -3.89 16.28 0.91
C TYR A 101 -3.21 16.75 2.20
N LYS A 102 -3.86 17.63 2.97
CA LYS A 102 -3.35 18.15 4.25
C LYS A 102 -3.09 17.09 5.33
N SER A 103 -3.77 15.95 5.26
CA SER A 103 -3.65 14.85 6.21
C SER A 103 -2.60 13.81 5.80
N LEU A 104 -1.92 14.01 4.66
CA LEU A 104 -0.83 13.15 4.24
C LEU A 104 0.43 13.38 5.10
N PRO A 105 1.29 12.35 5.25
CA PRO A 105 2.57 12.49 5.91
C PRO A 105 3.40 13.64 5.32
N PRO A 106 4.13 14.42 6.13
CA PRO A 106 4.93 15.54 5.65
C PRO A 106 5.91 15.19 4.53
N GLY A 107 6.54 14.01 4.61
CA GLY A 107 7.43 13.51 3.56
C GLY A 107 6.73 13.42 2.21
N LEU A 108 5.53 12.85 2.18
CA LEU A 108 4.76 12.70 0.94
C LEU A 108 4.28 14.06 0.39
N ARG A 109 3.85 14.98 1.28
CA ARG A 109 3.42 16.33 0.88
C ARG A 109 4.55 17.21 0.35
N LYS A 110 5.79 16.94 0.77
CA LYS A 110 6.97 17.74 0.38
C LYS A 110 7.39 17.47 -1.07
N HIS A 111 7.08 16.29 -1.59
CA HIS A 111 7.50 15.88 -2.93
C HIS A 111 6.32 15.88 -3.89
N LYS A 112 6.50 16.52 -5.04
CA LYS A 112 5.59 16.33 -6.18
C LYS A 112 5.64 14.89 -6.64
N LEU A 113 4.52 14.37 -7.14
CA LEU A 113 4.41 12.97 -7.53
C LEU A 113 5.40 12.60 -8.64
N GLU A 114 5.65 13.50 -9.59
CA GLU A 114 6.61 13.31 -10.68
C GLU A 114 8.03 13.13 -10.13
N ARG A 115 8.37 13.89 -9.08
CA ARG A 115 9.68 13.77 -8.41
C ARG A 115 9.80 12.44 -7.67
N ILE A 116 8.72 11.96 -7.09
CA ILE A 116 8.69 10.64 -6.43
C ILE A 116 8.91 9.53 -7.46
N ARG A 117 8.17 9.56 -8.57
CA ARG A 117 8.31 8.60 -9.69
C ARG A 117 9.73 8.61 -10.23
N TYR A 118 10.33 9.78 -10.46
CA TYR A 118 11.71 9.89 -10.92
C TYR A 118 12.71 9.15 -10.01
N TYR A 119 12.67 9.40 -8.69
CA TYR A 119 13.58 8.72 -7.76
C TYR A 119 13.24 7.25 -7.55
N ARG A 120 11.96 6.87 -7.64
CA ARG A 120 11.56 5.47 -7.64
C ARG A 120 12.17 4.74 -8.83
N ASP A 121 12.05 5.29 -10.02
CA ASP A 121 12.48 4.62 -11.26
C ASP A 121 14.01 4.53 -11.36
N ASP A 122 14.72 5.52 -10.81
CA ASP A 122 16.18 5.49 -10.66
C ASP A 122 16.63 4.37 -9.72
N GLU A 123 16.07 4.32 -8.51
CA GLU A 123 16.39 3.27 -7.53
C GLU A 123 15.93 1.88 -8.01
N TYR A 124 14.79 1.80 -8.68
CA TYR A 124 14.26 0.56 -9.23
C TYR A 124 15.18 -0.02 -10.32
N ARG A 125 15.89 0.84 -11.07
CA ARG A 125 16.91 0.37 -12.02
C ARG A 125 18.06 -0.34 -11.31
N VAL A 126 18.50 0.19 -10.16
CA VAL A 126 19.53 -0.43 -9.32
C VAL A 126 19.00 -1.75 -8.74
N TYR A 127 17.81 -1.71 -8.14
CA TYR A 127 17.12 -2.90 -7.60
C TYR A 127 17.02 -4.04 -8.63
N ARG A 128 16.64 -3.72 -9.86
CA ARG A 128 16.47 -4.71 -10.93
C ARG A 128 17.79 -5.32 -11.41
N VAL A 129 18.88 -4.54 -11.43
CA VAL A 129 20.20 -5.02 -11.87
C VAL A 129 20.86 -5.86 -10.78
N GLU A 130 20.77 -5.40 -9.53
CA GLU A 130 21.44 -6.08 -8.42
C GLU A 130 20.64 -7.25 -7.87
N HIS A 131 19.30 -7.24 -8.01
CA HIS A 131 18.32 -8.24 -7.56
C HIS A 131 18.71 -8.92 -6.23
N ASP A 132 19.42 -10.04 -6.30
CA ASP A 132 19.87 -10.85 -5.15
C ASP A 132 20.88 -10.13 -4.24
N HIS A 133 21.63 -9.17 -4.79
CA HIS A 133 22.68 -8.42 -4.09
C HIS A 133 22.27 -6.98 -3.78
N TYR A 134 20.99 -6.64 -3.96
CA TYR A 134 20.51 -5.28 -3.71
C TYR A 134 20.74 -4.87 -2.26
N ARG A 135 21.56 -3.83 -2.06
CA ARG A 135 21.96 -3.36 -0.73
C ARG A 135 20.99 -2.36 -0.09
N GLY A 136 20.02 -1.87 -0.86
CA GLY A 136 19.05 -0.89 -0.38
C GLY A 136 17.94 -1.52 0.46
N LYS A 137 17.10 -0.67 1.05
CA LYS A 137 15.96 -1.12 1.85
C LYS A 137 14.81 -1.48 0.93
N HIS A 138 14.33 -2.72 1.04
CA HIS A 138 13.10 -3.17 0.41
C HIS A 138 12.15 -3.79 1.44
N TYR A 139 10.87 -3.91 1.07
CA TYR A 139 9.82 -4.46 1.90
C TYR A 139 8.75 -5.09 1.00
N LYS A 140 8.39 -6.34 1.26
CA LYS A 140 7.22 -6.98 0.65
C LYS A 140 6.21 -7.29 1.77
N PRO A 141 4.96 -6.81 1.69
CA PRO A 141 3.92 -7.13 2.65
C PRO A 141 3.56 -8.61 2.54
N GLU A 142 4.25 -9.45 3.30
CA GLU A 142 4.07 -10.89 3.26
C GLU A 142 2.93 -11.24 4.22
N LYS A 143 1.70 -11.19 3.69
CA LYS A 143 0.46 -11.33 4.49
C LYS A 143 0.20 -12.78 4.93
N GLU A 144 0.69 -13.77 4.20
CA GLU A 144 0.26 -15.17 4.39
C GLU A 144 1.20 -16.02 5.23
N TRP A 145 2.53 -15.95 5.05
CA TRP A 145 3.44 -16.88 5.74
C TRP A 145 3.45 -16.75 7.27
N LYS A 146 3.28 -15.53 7.82
CA LYS A 146 3.28 -15.32 9.27
C LYS A 146 2.00 -15.84 9.90
N GLU A 147 0.89 -15.74 9.19
CA GLU A 147 -0.39 -16.27 9.65
C GLU A 147 -0.41 -17.79 9.53
N TYR A 148 0.04 -18.34 8.39
CA TYR A 148 0.25 -19.78 8.22
C TYR A 148 1.12 -20.37 9.32
N ARG A 149 2.29 -19.76 9.59
CA ARG A 149 3.22 -20.21 10.63
C ARG A 149 2.62 -20.12 12.04
N LYS A 150 1.78 -19.12 12.31
CA LYS A 150 1.06 -19.00 13.60
C LYS A 150 -0.02 -20.06 13.73
N GLU A 151 -0.75 -20.34 12.66
CA GLU A 151 -1.80 -21.37 12.64
C GLU A 151 -1.22 -22.77 12.75
N GLU A 152 -0.18 -23.09 11.97
CA GLU A 152 0.57 -24.34 12.06
C GLU A 152 1.10 -24.57 13.48
N HIS A 153 1.68 -23.54 14.10
CA HIS A 153 2.14 -23.61 15.48
C HIS A 153 0.99 -23.84 16.48
N ARG A 154 -0.20 -23.32 16.21
CA ARG A 154 -1.40 -23.58 17.02
C ARG A 154 -1.86 -25.03 16.87
N ARG A 155 -1.92 -25.55 15.64
CA ARG A 155 -2.26 -26.96 15.34
C ARG A 155 -1.29 -27.92 16.03
N MET A 156 0.02 -27.72 15.89
CA MET A 156 1.04 -28.52 16.60
C MET A 156 0.85 -28.53 18.12
N LYS A 157 0.42 -27.41 18.71
CA LYS A 157 0.16 -27.35 20.16
C LYS A 157 -1.08 -28.14 20.57
N GLU A 158 -2.12 -28.12 19.75
CA GLU A 158 -3.35 -28.87 19.97
C GLU A 158 -3.10 -30.38 19.83
N ASP A 159 -2.40 -30.80 18.78
CA ASP A 159 -2.03 -32.21 18.56
C ASP A 159 -1.20 -32.75 19.73
N LYS A 160 -0.19 -31.98 20.17
CA LYS A 160 0.65 -32.35 21.32
C LYS A 160 -0.13 -32.42 22.63
N LYS A 161 -1.22 -31.65 22.76
CA LYS A 161 -2.10 -31.70 23.93
C LYS A 161 -2.96 -32.97 23.89
N GLN A 162 -3.53 -33.29 22.74
CA GLN A 162 -4.33 -34.51 22.54
C GLN A 162 -3.49 -35.77 22.80
N GLU A 163 -2.27 -35.86 22.23
CA GLU A 163 -1.36 -36.99 22.47
C GLU A 163 -1.07 -37.18 23.97
N LYS A 164 -0.87 -36.07 24.70
CA LYS A 164 -0.63 -36.13 26.15
C LYS A 164 -1.86 -36.61 26.93
N GLU A 165 -3.06 -36.23 26.50
CA GLU A 165 -4.31 -36.66 27.14
C GLU A 165 -4.58 -38.14 26.88
N GLU A 166 -4.37 -38.63 25.66
CA GLU A 166 -4.46 -40.05 25.31
C GLU A 166 -3.48 -40.90 26.12
N ARG A 167 -2.22 -40.47 26.23
CA ARG A 167 -1.21 -41.20 27.03
C ARG A 167 -1.57 -41.28 28.51
N LYS A 168 -2.22 -40.25 29.06
CA LYS A 168 -2.74 -40.27 30.44
C LYS A 168 -3.90 -41.25 30.59
N HIS A 169 -4.84 -41.26 29.63
CA HIS A 169 -5.96 -42.19 29.62
C HIS A 169 -5.48 -43.64 29.52
N HIS A 170 -4.53 -43.92 28.63
CA HIS A 170 -3.93 -45.26 28.47
C HIS A 170 -3.25 -45.74 29.76
N LYS A 171 -2.50 -44.86 30.44
CA LYS A 171 -1.87 -45.19 31.73
C LYS A 171 -2.89 -45.48 32.82
N LYS A 172 -3.97 -44.69 32.91
CA LYS A 172 -5.06 -44.94 33.89
C LYS A 172 -5.78 -46.25 33.58
N GLY A 173 -6.12 -46.52 32.32
CA GLY A 173 -6.80 -47.76 31.94
C GLY A 173 -5.98 -49.01 32.26
N LYS A 174 -4.65 -48.96 32.12
CA LYS A 174 -3.75 -50.06 32.52
C LYS A 174 -3.70 -50.30 34.04
N HIS A 175 -3.89 -49.28 34.87
CA HIS A 175 -3.85 -49.41 36.33
C HIS A 175 -5.15 -49.97 36.93
N HIS A 176 -6.25 -49.99 36.17
CA HIS A 176 -7.56 -50.48 36.64
C HIS A 176 -7.91 -51.89 36.10
N GLY A 177 -6.99 -52.55 35.40
CA GLY A 177 -7.20 -53.88 34.81
C GLY A 177 -6.44 -55.02 35.49
N ASP A 178 -5.76 -54.76 36.61
CA ASP A 178 -4.94 -55.71 37.36
C ASP A 178 -5.56 -56.07 38.75
N ASP A 179 -6.90 -56.07 38.87
CA ASP A 179 -7.64 -56.59 40.04
C ASP A 179 -8.39 -57.88 39.70
#